data_AF-A0A4Z2EEB3-F1
#
_entry.id   AF-A0A4Z2EEB3-F1
#
_cell.length_a   1.000
_cell.length_b   1.000
_cell.length_c   1.000
_cell.angle_alpha   90.00
_cell.angle_beta   90.00
_cell.angle_gamma   90.00
#
_symmetry.space_group_name_H-M   'P 1'
#
loop_
_entity.id
_entity.type
_entity.pdbx_description
1 polymer ?
#
loop_
_entity_poly.entity_id
_entity_poly.type
_entity_poly.pdbx_seq_one_letter_code
_entity_poly.pdbx_strand_id
1 'polypeptide(L)'
;MILNNADQEQFARWLTECVTDMAQVLQEELKETNILMKLKDLCVKPQNELFTKLIGCDRTFRCDATNGETHHFKDYKAIFPDWKITPDGSLEASDYWKYVLVKFNKKFAKAFKAEPADIPVTWNMITPQQAEESLKESFNIK
;
A
#
# COMPACT_ATOMS: atom_id res chain seq x y z
N MET A 1 -30.16 23.21 1.85
CA MET A 1 -28.84 23.85 1.80
C MET A 1 -27.95 23.08 2.78
N ILE A 2 -27.12 22.16 2.29
CA ILE A 2 -26.33 21.27 3.15
C ILE A 2 -25.02 21.98 3.46
N LEU A 3 -24.76 22.23 4.75
CA LEU A 3 -23.57 22.93 5.26
C LEU A 3 -22.33 22.07 5.06
N ASN A 4 -21.67 22.21 3.91
CA ASN A 4 -20.43 21.51 3.61
C ASN A 4 -19.25 22.36 4.09
N ASN A 5 -19.10 22.48 5.41
CA ASN A 5 -17.97 23.17 6.06
C ASN A 5 -17.15 22.18 6.89
N ALA A 6 -16.89 20.99 6.32
CA ALA A 6 -15.93 20.06 6.89
C ALA A 6 -14.54 20.70 6.84
N ASP A 7 -14.08 21.13 8.01
CA ASP A 7 -12.77 21.73 8.21
C ASP A 7 -11.69 20.72 7.81
N GLN A 8 -10.96 21.03 6.75
CA GLN A 8 -9.93 20.16 6.20
C GLN A 8 -8.84 19.86 7.22
N GLU A 9 -8.60 20.77 8.18
CA GLU A 9 -7.66 20.54 9.27
C GLU A 9 -8.19 19.48 10.24
N GLN A 10 -9.49 19.49 10.56
CA GLN A 10 -10.10 18.45 11.38
C GLN A 10 -10.08 17.10 10.69
N PHE A 11 -10.38 17.05 9.39
CA PHE A 11 -10.28 15.81 8.62
C PHE A 11 -8.84 15.28 8.59
N ALA A 12 -7.85 16.13 8.34
CA ALA A 12 -6.45 15.72 8.32
C ALA A 12 -5.98 15.21 9.68
N ARG A 13 -6.41 15.87 10.76
CA ARG A 13 -6.12 15.45 12.14
C ARG A 13 -6.75 14.11 12.47
N TRP A 14 -8.03 13.90 12.16
CA TRP A 14 -8.70 12.61 12.37
C TRP A 14 -8.09 11.51 11.51
N LEU A 15 -7.75 11.78 10.26
CA LEU A 15 -7.06 10.81 9.42
C LEU A 15 -5.70 10.42 10.02
N THR A 16 -4.95 11.40 10.53
CA THR A 16 -3.66 11.16 11.18
C THR A 16 -3.82 10.32 12.44
N GLU A 17 -4.81 10.63 13.28
CA GLU A 17 -5.14 9.89 14.49
C GLU A 17 -5.52 8.43 14.16
N CYS A 18 -6.47 8.23 13.24
CA CYS A 18 -6.85 6.89 12.78
C CYS A 18 -5.68 6.08 12.21
N VAL A 19 -4.81 6.70 11.40
CA VAL A 19 -3.64 6.01 10.83
C VAL A 19 -2.63 5.67 11.93
N THR A 20 -2.46 6.52 12.94
CA THR A 20 -1.57 6.28 14.07
C THR A 20 -2.09 5.14 14.94
N ASP A 21 -3.38 5.11 15.22
CA ASP A 21 -4.04 4.05 15.99
C ASP A 21 -3.95 2.71 15.27
N MET A 22 -4.23 2.68 13.96
CA MET A 22 -4.05 1.47 13.14
C MET A 22 -2.59 0.99 13.16
N ALA A 23 -1.62 1.90 13.07
CA ALA A 23 -0.21 1.54 13.16
C ALA A 23 0.15 0.96 14.54
N GLN A 24 -0.41 1.48 15.62
CA GLN A 24 -0.21 0.96 16.98
C GLN A 24 -0.83 -0.43 17.17
N VAL A 25 -2.08 -0.62 16.75
CA VAL A 25 -2.78 -1.91 16.81
C VAL A 25 -2.00 -2.96 16.02
N LEU A 26 -1.58 -2.66 14.79
CA LEU A 26 -0.76 -3.57 13.98
C LEU A 26 0.59 -3.87 14.64
N GLN A 27 1.23 -2.88 15.28
CA GLN A 27 2.47 -3.09 16.02
C GLN A 27 2.30 -4.01 17.23
N GLU A 28 1.16 -3.95 17.92
CA GLU A 28 0.83 -4.84 19.04
C GLU A 28 0.46 -6.25 18.57
N GLU A 29 -0.35 -6.38 17.51
CA GLU A 29 -0.69 -7.66 16.88
C GLU A 29 0.57 -8.37 16.33
N LEU A 30 1.50 -7.62 15.74
CA LEU A 30 2.75 -8.17 15.21
C LEU A 30 3.77 -8.52 16.31
N LYS A 31 3.66 -7.93 17.52
CA LYS A 31 4.49 -8.31 18.68
C LYS A 31 4.09 -9.68 19.24
N GLU A 32 2.84 -10.13 19.04
CA GLU A 32 2.32 -11.26 19.79
C GLU A 32 2.71 -12.66 19.33
N THR A 33 3.21 -12.93 18.13
CA THR A 33 3.51 -14.34 17.77
C THR A 33 4.53 -14.57 16.66
N ASN A 34 5.02 -15.82 16.66
CA ASN A 34 5.59 -16.72 15.62
C ASN A 34 5.89 -16.20 14.21
N ILE A 35 5.23 -15.15 13.73
CA ILE A 35 5.47 -14.49 12.46
C ILE A 35 6.91 -13.99 12.39
N LEU A 36 7.45 -13.35 13.44
CA LEU A 36 8.87 -12.93 13.46
C LEU A 36 9.85 -14.11 13.38
N MET A 37 9.50 -15.25 13.96
CA MET A 37 10.31 -16.48 13.85
C MET A 37 10.23 -17.05 12.43
N LYS A 38 9.01 -17.20 11.89
CA LYS A 38 8.78 -17.63 10.50
C LYS A 38 9.38 -16.67 9.46
N LEU A 39 9.43 -15.38 9.77
CA LEU A 39 10.07 -14.32 8.96
C LEU A 39 11.59 -14.42 8.94
N LYS A 40 12.21 -14.92 10.02
CA LYS A 40 13.64 -15.22 10.02
C LYS A 40 13.96 -16.46 9.19
N ASP A 41 13.06 -17.43 9.17
CA ASP A 41 13.20 -18.67 8.38
C ASP A 41 12.81 -18.48 6.90
N LEU A 42 12.19 -17.35 6.56
CA LEU A 42 11.80 -17.00 5.20
C LEU A 42 13.05 -16.64 4.38
N CYS A 43 13.31 -17.45 3.34
CA CYS A 43 14.38 -17.27 2.35
C CYS A 43 14.33 -15.91 1.64
N VAL A 44 13.17 -15.27 1.68
CA VAL A 44 12.85 -14.05 0.96
C VAL A 44 12.35 -13.02 1.95
N LYS A 45 13.03 -11.88 2.03
CA LYS A 45 12.60 -10.76 2.86
C LYS A 45 11.26 -10.21 2.33
N PRO A 46 10.16 -10.21 3.11
CA PRO A 46 8.83 -9.82 2.59
C PRO A 46 8.79 -8.41 2.04
N GLN A 47 9.61 -7.50 2.58
CA GLN A 47 9.78 -6.16 2.03
C GLN A 47 10.21 -6.20 0.56
N ASN A 48 11.07 -7.14 0.15
CA ASN A 48 11.55 -7.23 -1.22
C ASN A 48 10.46 -7.73 -2.18
N GLU A 49 9.62 -8.68 -1.74
CA GLU A 49 8.44 -9.11 -2.49
C GLU A 49 7.39 -8.00 -2.60
N LEU A 50 7.19 -7.24 -1.52
CA LEU A 50 6.32 -6.08 -1.50
C LEU A 50 6.81 -5.02 -2.48
N PHE A 51 8.12 -4.75 -2.54
CA PHE A 51 8.73 -3.85 -3.52
C PHE A 51 8.64 -4.36 -4.96
N THR A 52 8.80 -5.67 -5.23
CA THR A 52 8.63 -6.25 -6.57
C THR A 52 7.18 -6.11 -7.07
N LYS A 53 6.19 -6.18 -6.17
CA LYS A 53 4.79 -5.93 -6.51
C LYS A 53 4.45 -4.44 -6.63
N LEU A 54 5.04 -3.58 -5.79
CA LEU A 54 4.73 -2.14 -5.77
C LEU A 54 5.40 -1.38 -6.92
N ILE A 55 6.54 -1.86 -7.40
CA ILE A 55 7.31 -1.26 -8.50
C ILE A 55 7.89 -2.42 -9.29
N GLY A 56 7.61 -2.49 -10.60
CA GLY A 56 8.08 -3.52 -11.53
C GLY A 56 9.60 -3.59 -11.67
N CYS A 57 10.26 -3.92 -10.58
CA CYS A 57 11.70 -3.89 -10.43
C CYS A 57 12.20 -5.30 -10.69
N ASP A 58 13.08 -5.45 -11.68
CA ASP A 58 13.67 -6.73 -12.09
C ASP A 58 14.76 -7.18 -11.11
N ARG A 59 14.41 -7.25 -9.82
CA ARG A 59 15.35 -7.58 -8.76
C ARG A 59 15.55 -9.09 -8.64
N THR A 60 16.71 -9.44 -8.09
CA THR A 60 17.11 -10.81 -7.80
C THR A 60 17.28 -11.05 -6.30
N PHE A 61 17.17 -12.30 -5.89
CA PHE A 61 17.45 -12.75 -4.53
C PHE A 61 18.40 -13.95 -4.53
N ARG A 62 19.00 -14.20 -3.38
CA ARG A 62 19.91 -15.30 -3.11
C ARG A 62 19.66 -15.78 -1.68
N CYS A 63 19.53 -17.08 -1.47
CA CYS A 63 19.35 -17.63 -0.14
C CYS A 63 19.89 -19.06 -0.01
N ASP A 64 19.88 -19.61 1.21
CA ASP A 64 20.45 -20.93 1.49
C ASP A 64 19.68 -22.06 0.81
N ALA A 65 18.36 -21.92 0.66
CA ALA A 65 17.55 -22.91 -0.06
C ALA A 65 17.88 -22.99 -1.56
N THR A 66 18.50 -21.94 -2.12
CA THR A 66 18.99 -21.93 -3.50
C THR A 66 20.49 -22.22 -3.58
N ASN A 67 21.12 -22.74 -2.50
CA ASN A 67 22.56 -22.92 -2.38
C ASN A 67 23.37 -21.65 -2.71
N GLY A 68 22.78 -20.48 -2.45
CA GLY A 68 23.40 -19.22 -2.81
C GLY A 68 23.39 -18.94 -4.33
N GLU A 69 22.54 -19.57 -5.12
CA GLU A 69 22.29 -19.16 -6.50
C GLU A 69 21.38 -17.94 -6.56
N THR A 70 21.61 -17.10 -7.57
CA THR A 70 20.86 -15.86 -7.78
C THR A 70 19.65 -16.14 -8.67
N HIS A 71 18.46 -15.80 -8.19
CA HIS A 71 17.20 -15.98 -8.93
C HIS A 71 16.41 -14.69 -9.00
N HIS A 72 15.64 -14.52 -10.07
CA HIS A 72 14.70 -13.40 -10.16
C HIS A 72 13.50 -13.67 -9.27
N PHE A 73 12.96 -12.62 -8.64
CA PHE A 73 11.74 -12.76 -7.84
C PHE A 73 10.57 -13.30 -8.65
N LYS A 74 10.49 -13.00 -9.96
CA LYS A 74 9.44 -13.54 -10.85
C LYS A 74 9.41 -15.08 -10.88
N ASP A 75 10.54 -15.72 -10.62
CA ASP A 75 10.72 -17.17 -10.68
C ASP A 75 10.54 -17.84 -9.32
N TYR A 76 10.13 -17.12 -8.26
CA TYR A 76 10.01 -17.67 -6.91
C TYR A 76 9.13 -18.94 -6.88
N LYS A 77 8.13 -19.05 -7.75
CA LYS A 77 7.23 -20.22 -7.83
C LYS A 77 7.92 -21.50 -8.25
N ALA A 78 9.00 -21.41 -9.03
CA ALA A 78 9.78 -22.58 -9.42
C ALA A 78 10.61 -23.13 -8.25
N ILE A 79 10.95 -22.25 -7.30
CA ILE A 79 11.82 -22.54 -6.16
C ILE A 79 10.99 -22.89 -4.91
N PHE A 80 9.85 -22.21 -4.73
CA PHE A 80 8.92 -22.36 -3.62
C PHE A 80 7.49 -22.60 -4.15
N PRO A 81 7.16 -23.81 -4.61
CA PRO A 81 5.87 -24.10 -5.24
C PRO A 81 4.68 -23.96 -4.27
N ASP A 82 4.91 -24.14 -2.97
CA ASP A 82 3.89 -23.98 -1.93
C ASP A 82 3.56 -22.51 -1.63
N TRP A 83 4.38 -21.57 -2.10
CA TRP A 83 4.15 -20.15 -1.86
C TRP A 83 3.08 -19.60 -2.79
N LYS A 84 1.89 -19.35 -2.23
CA LYS A 84 0.79 -18.70 -2.93
C LYS A 84 0.84 -17.19 -2.73
N ILE A 85 1.81 -16.53 -3.36
CA ILE A 85 1.88 -15.07 -3.35
C ILE A 85 1.09 -14.58 -4.56
N THR A 86 -0.23 -14.40 -4.39
CA THR A 86 -1.08 -13.78 -5.41
C THR A 86 -0.68 -12.32 -5.58
N PRO A 87 -0.49 -11.81 -6.81
CA PRO A 87 -0.53 -10.36 -7.04
C PRO A 87 -1.82 -9.86 -6.41
N ASP A 88 -1.72 -8.88 -5.52
CA ASP A 88 -2.94 -8.33 -4.96
C ASP A 88 -3.64 -7.56 -6.09
N GLY A 89 -4.81 -8.05 -6.50
CA GLY A 89 -5.65 -7.37 -7.49
C GLY A 89 -6.15 -6.00 -7.01
N SER A 90 -5.97 -5.68 -5.73
CA SER A 90 -6.23 -4.36 -5.14
C SER A 90 -5.12 -3.33 -5.41
N LEU A 91 -4.03 -3.70 -6.11
CA LEU A 91 -2.89 -2.83 -6.38
C LEU A 91 -3.19 -1.63 -7.29
N GLU A 92 -4.31 -1.65 -8.00
CA GLU A 92 -4.85 -0.38 -8.46
C GLU A 92 -5.43 0.33 -7.24
N ALA A 93 -4.72 1.34 -6.75
CA ALA A 93 -5.27 2.26 -5.75
C ALA A 93 -6.71 2.59 -6.17
N SER A 94 -7.68 2.39 -5.27
CA SER A 94 -9.08 2.73 -5.53
C SER A 94 -9.16 4.10 -6.19
N ASP A 95 -10.09 4.30 -7.12
CA ASP A 95 -10.24 5.59 -7.77
C ASP A 95 -10.47 6.72 -6.76
N TYR A 96 -10.98 6.38 -5.57
CA TYR A 96 -11.00 7.24 -4.39
C TYR A 96 -9.61 7.74 -3.96
N TRP A 97 -8.68 6.84 -3.63
CA TRP A 97 -7.33 7.23 -3.20
C TRP A 97 -6.54 7.94 -4.30
N LYS A 98 -6.70 7.53 -5.57
CA LYS A 98 -6.10 8.25 -6.70
C LYS A 98 -6.62 9.69 -6.78
N TYR A 99 -7.95 9.89 -6.64
CA TYR A 99 -8.59 11.20 -6.61
C TYR A 99 -8.15 12.06 -5.42
N VAL A 100 -8.07 11.47 -4.21
CA VAL A 100 -7.59 12.14 -3.00
C VAL A 100 -6.14 12.60 -3.17
N LEU A 101 -5.27 11.73 -3.67
CA LEU A 101 -3.86 12.08 -3.89
C LEU A 101 -3.72 13.22 -4.90
N VAL A 102 -4.41 13.18 -6.05
CA VAL A 102 -4.43 14.28 -7.02
C VAL A 102 -4.88 15.60 -6.38
N LYS A 103 -6.01 15.57 -5.68
CA LYS A 103 -6.66 16.77 -5.15
C LYS A 103 -5.89 17.42 -4.01
N PHE A 104 -5.22 16.62 -3.18
CA PHE A 104 -4.57 17.06 -1.95
C PHE A 104 -3.03 16.99 -2.00
N ASN A 105 -2.42 16.57 -3.11
CA ASN A 105 -0.97 16.38 -3.27
C ASN A 105 -0.13 17.54 -2.67
N LYS A 106 -0.41 18.77 -3.11
CA LYS A 106 0.33 19.97 -2.66
C LYS A 106 0.14 20.26 -1.17
N LYS A 107 -1.05 19.95 -0.63
CA LYS A 107 -1.35 20.15 0.80
C LYS A 107 -0.62 19.14 1.66
N PHE A 108 -0.58 17.87 1.24
CA PHE A 108 0.23 16.84 1.89
C PHE A 108 1.71 17.20 1.86
N ALA A 109 2.25 17.54 0.69
CA ALA A 109 3.64 17.98 0.55
C ALA A 109 4.00 19.10 1.54
N LYS A 110 3.14 20.13 1.63
CA LYS A 110 3.33 21.23 2.57
C LYS A 110 3.27 20.78 4.04
N ALA A 111 2.28 19.96 4.42
CA ALA A 111 2.11 19.50 5.79
C ALA A 111 3.32 18.68 6.28
N PHE A 112 3.89 17.85 5.40
CA PHE A 112 5.02 16.98 5.71
C PHE A 112 6.39 17.59 5.37
N LYS A 113 6.45 18.88 4.97
CA LYS A 113 7.68 19.56 4.53
C LYS A 113 8.44 18.78 3.45
N ALA A 114 7.70 18.20 2.52
CA ALA A 114 8.19 17.41 1.41
C ALA A 114 7.85 18.07 0.06
N GLU A 115 8.42 17.56 -1.02
CA GLU A 115 8.02 17.93 -2.38
C GLU A 115 6.72 17.19 -2.78
N PRO A 116 5.87 17.77 -3.64
CA PRO A 116 4.71 17.07 -4.18
C PRO A 116 5.10 15.79 -4.92
N ALA A 117 4.29 14.75 -4.76
CA ALA A 117 4.51 13.51 -5.49
C ALA A 117 4.33 13.72 -7.00
N ASP A 118 5.13 13.03 -7.82
CA ASP A 118 4.93 12.97 -9.26
C ASP A 118 3.77 12.01 -9.56
N ILE A 119 2.58 12.56 -9.84
CA ILE A 119 1.34 11.80 -10.02
C ILE A 119 1.06 11.62 -11.52
N PRO A 120 0.75 10.39 -11.99
CA PRO A 120 0.38 10.15 -13.38
C PRO A 120 -0.76 11.06 -13.85
N VAL A 121 -0.62 11.67 -15.03
CA VAL A 121 -1.63 12.59 -15.60
C VAL A 121 -3.00 11.91 -15.77
N THR A 122 -3.00 10.59 -15.99
CA THR A 122 -4.23 9.78 -16.09
C THR A 122 -5.08 9.85 -14.83
N TRP A 123 -4.51 10.08 -13.64
CA TRP A 123 -5.26 10.20 -12.40
C TRP A 123 -6.06 11.52 -12.32
N ASN A 124 -5.65 12.56 -13.05
CA ASN A 124 -6.41 13.81 -13.15
C ASN A 124 -7.75 13.64 -13.89
N MET A 125 -7.92 12.54 -14.63
CA MET A 125 -9.14 12.23 -15.37
C MET A 125 -10.20 11.54 -14.51
N ILE A 126 -9.85 11.13 -13.29
CA ILE A 126 -10.76 10.45 -12.38
C ILE A 126 -11.79 11.44 -11.86
N THR A 127 -13.07 11.12 -12.08
CA THR A 127 -14.18 11.97 -11.67
C THR A 127 -14.53 11.77 -10.20
N PRO A 128 -15.13 12.77 -9.54
CA PRO A 128 -15.64 12.61 -8.18
C PRO A 128 -16.64 11.44 -8.04
N GLN A 129 -17.42 11.16 -9.09
CA GLN A 129 -18.40 10.08 -9.09
C GLN A 129 -17.72 8.71 -9.10
N GLN A 130 -16.70 8.51 -9.93
CA GLN A 130 -15.88 7.28 -9.93
C GLN A 130 -15.20 7.06 -8.58
N ALA A 131 -14.70 8.13 -7.96
CA ALA A 131 -14.12 8.08 -6.62
C ALA A 131 -15.15 7.67 -5.55
N GLU A 132 -16.40 8.16 -5.63
CA GLU A 132 -17.47 7.81 -4.70
C GLU A 132 -17.96 6.37 -4.87
N GLU A 133 -18.14 5.91 -6.11
CA GLU A 133 -18.53 4.53 -6.43
C GLU A 133 -17.46 3.55 -5.94
N SER A 134 -16.18 3.83 -6.22
CA SER A 134 -15.06 3.01 -5.74
C SER A 134 -14.98 2.97 -4.21
N LEU A 135 -15.32 4.07 -3.52
CA LEU A 135 -15.40 4.10 -2.06
C LEU A 135 -16.54 3.22 -1.54
N LYS A 136 -17.74 3.29 -2.14
CA LYS A 136 -18.89 2.48 -1.74
C LYS A 136 -18.65 0.99 -1.96
N GLU A 137 -18.04 0.61 -3.08
CA GLU A 137 -17.62 -0.76 -3.37
C GLU A 137 -16.63 -1.27 -2.32
N SER A 138 -15.61 -0.47 -1.97
CA SER A 138 -14.58 -0.85 -1.00
C SER A 138 -15.13 -1.11 0.40
N PHE A 139 -16.21 -0.41 0.80
CA PHE A 139 -16.82 -0.53 2.12
C PHE A 139 -18.16 -1.31 2.12
N ASN A 140 -18.54 -1.92 1.00
CA ASN A 140 -19.82 -2.63 0.83
C ASN A 140 -21.06 -1.79 1.24
N ILE A 141 -21.01 -0.47 1.00
CA ILE A 141 -22.10 0.44 1.32
C ILE A 141 -23.10 0.43 0.17
N LYS A 142 -24.33 -0.01 0.43
CA LYS A 142 -25.44 -0.01 -0.54
C LYS A 142 -26.07 1.37 -0.71
#